data_AF-A0A0F7TXM5-F1
#
_entry.id   AF-A0A0F7TXM5-F1
#
_cell.length_a   1.000
_cell.length_b   1.000
_cell.length_c   1.000
_cell.angle_alpha   90.00
_cell.angle_beta   90.00
_cell.angle_gamma   90.00
#
_symmetry.space_group_name_H-M   'P 1'
#
loop_
_entity.id
_entity.type
_entity.pdbx_description
1 polymer ?
#
loop_
_entity_poly.entity_id
_entity_poly.type
_entity_poly.pdbx_seq_one_letter_code
_entity_poly.pdbx_strand_id
1 'polypeptide(L)'
;MEIDIAAAQAGAQAKTLEPVEKIIGPGEAASGASVGDSKSDSRPEYDSEGATSDEITFHPHRMTLSTFRRLLSCYQTTVEQVHRRKAMLKLQPKPEKGPKRKAEKKTNPVSASSQGAVSLQKTEFTASEEEYIKEETDKLLKLDRWRYEEMPKIMGERREKKNGEVLNRDDLITVMEWKTKHGTPRPTLMGMVKSNQNKNVIQCSSTAMAALSTEDPILAPNEAFPRPSIDAFGPLRGVGVATASLILSMATATGNPKQQVPFYSDDVFAWLCLQEFPEPEEDDYEEEEDAAEKEQKSDGKDRGPRSPNIKLRYPNSELKLKYTIGEYRKLWDASWELHDRLNRAVEAESKSPSTPISHTDIEKTGYVLRNIALSGYFEGQGPKNAARTATRQKVRDEAALKVGKAEKVENETRGRNVKRRKV
;
A
#
# COMPACT_ATOMS: atom_id res chain seq x y z
N MET A 1 -53.21 19.72 -43.44
CA MET A 1 -53.60 18.84 -44.54
C MET A 1 -52.55 17.76 -44.61
N GLU A 2 -52.85 16.60 -44.00
CA GLU A 2 -53.14 15.32 -44.72
C GLU A 2 -51.81 14.60 -45.02
N ILE A 3 -51.32 13.69 -44.17
CA ILE A 3 -51.67 12.26 -44.00
C ILE A 3 -51.68 11.48 -45.32
N ASP A 4 -50.69 10.58 -45.51
CA ASP A 4 -50.82 9.15 -45.91
C ASP A 4 -49.41 8.57 -46.13
N ILE A 5 -48.90 7.57 -45.40
CA ILE A 5 -49.24 6.12 -45.26
C ILE A 5 -48.66 5.22 -46.38
N ALA A 6 -48.05 4.11 -45.91
CA ALA A 6 -47.70 2.83 -46.57
C ALA A 6 -46.43 2.79 -47.45
N ALA A 7 -45.36 2.07 -47.07
CA ALA A 7 -45.17 0.61 -46.88
C ALA A 7 -44.81 -0.12 -48.19
N ALA A 8 -43.60 -0.71 -48.22
CA ALA A 8 -43.27 -1.87 -49.05
C ALA A 8 -42.11 -2.66 -48.43
N GLN A 9 -42.40 -3.91 -48.05
CA GLN A 9 -41.49 -4.97 -47.63
C GLN A 9 -40.95 -5.74 -48.84
N ALA A 10 -39.70 -6.22 -48.77
CA ALA A 10 -39.17 -7.48 -49.34
C ALA A 10 -37.68 -7.54 -48.98
N GLY A 11 -37.04 -8.63 -48.57
CA GLY A 11 -37.42 -10.02 -48.35
C GLY A 11 -36.19 -10.72 -47.71
N ALA A 12 -36.43 -11.68 -46.83
CA ALA A 12 -35.42 -12.43 -46.10
C ALA A 12 -34.78 -13.53 -46.97
N GLN A 13 -33.49 -13.83 -46.75
CA GLN A 13 -32.98 -15.21 -46.85
C GLN A 13 -31.90 -15.47 -45.78
N ALA A 14 -32.18 -16.48 -44.96
CA ALA A 14 -31.35 -17.05 -43.94
C ALA A 14 -30.21 -17.90 -44.55
N LYS A 15 -29.07 -17.97 -43.85
CA LYS A 15 -28.10 -19.06 -44.02
C LYS A 15 -27.78 -19.69 -42.66
N THR A 16 -28.13 -20.97 -42.61
CA THR A 16 -28.05 -21.94 -41.53
C THR A 16 -26.60 -22.38 -41.26
N LEU A 17 -26.28 -22.54 -39.98
CA LEU A 17 -25.12 -23.27 -39.43
C LEU A 17 -25.50 -24.75 -39.25
N GLU A 18 -24.58 -25.69 -39.53
CA GLU A 18 -24.48 -26.99 -38.86
C GLU A 18 -23.00 -27.49 -38.88
N PRO A 19 -22.54 -28.28 -37.88
CA PRO A 19 -21.13 -28.61 -37.60
C PRO A 19 -20.77 -30.07 -37.93
N VAL A 20 -19.47 -30.44 -37.93
CA VAL A 20 -19.04 -31.85 -37.95
C VAL A 20 -17.79 -32.08 -37.09
N GLU A 21 -17.92 -33.00 -36.13
CA GLU A 21 -16.87 -33.59 -35.29
C GLU A 21 -16.15 -34.79 -35.95
N LYS A 22 -14.91 -35.04 -35.46
CA LYS A 22 -14.21 -36.33 -35.25
C LYS A 22 -13.99 -37.31 -36.41
N ILE A 23 -12.71 -37.64 -36.63
CA ILE A 23 -12.26 -39.01 -36.99
C ILE A 23 -10.97 -39.35 -36.21
N ILE A 24 -10.96 -40.54 -35.59
CA ILE A 24 -9.85 -41.21 -34.89
C ILE A 24 -9.34 -42.38 -35.75
N GLY A 25 -8.01 -42.57 -35.78
CA GLY A 25 -7.31 -43.87 -35.84
C GLY A 25 -6.74 -44.32 -37.20
N PRO A 26 -5.88 -45.36 -37.27
CA PRO A 26 -4.80 -45.77 -36.36
C PRO A 26 -3.43 -46.08 -37.07
N GLY A 27 -2.36 -46.14 -36.26
CA GLY A 27 -1.14 -47.00 -36.34
C GLY A 27 -0.34 -47.25 -37.64
N GLU A 28 0.99 -47.02 -37.61
CA GLU A 28 2.01 -48.09 -37.75
C GLU A 28 3.45 -47.58 -37.52
N ALA A 29 4.36 -48.53 -37.28
CA ALA A 29 5.67 -48.39 -36.65
C ALA A 29 6.86 -48.46 -37.63
N ALA A 30 8.01 -47.90 -37.24
CA ALA A 30 9.39 -48.31 -37.60
C ALA A 30 10.39 -47.38 -36.86
N SER A 31 11.05 -47.78 -35.77
CA SER A 31 12.36 -48.48 -35.71
C SER A 31 13.56 -47.69 -36.27
N GLY A 32 14.50 -47.30 -35.40
CA GLY A 32 15.84 -46.83 -35.76
C GLY A 32 16.63 -46.36 -34.55
N ALA A 33 17.60 -47.16 -34.11
CA ALA A 33 18.40 -47.00 -32.89
C ALA A 33 19.72 -46.22 -33.08
N SER A 34 20.20 -45.54 -32.02
CA SER A 34 21.61 -45.37 -31.56
C SER A 34 21.58 -44.39 -30.36
N VAL A 35 21.89 -44.76 -29.11
CA VAL A 35 23.15 -45.13 -28.42
C VAL A 35 24.18 -43.99 -28.33
N GLY A 36 24.49 -43.61 -27.07
CA GLY A 36 25.59 -42.73 -26.62
C GLY A 36 25.09 -41.34 -26.23
N ASP A 37 25.37 -40.74 -25.07
CA ASP A 37 26.34 -41.08 -24.02
C ASP A 37 25.97 -40.28 -22.75
N SER A 38 26.28 -40.86 -21.59
CA SER A 38 25.95 -40.35 -20.27
C SER A 38 26.82 -39.15 -19.89
N LYS A 39 26.22 -38.06 -19.41
CA LYS A 39 26.86 -37.17 -18.42
C LYS A 39 25.84 -36.68 -17.41
N SER A 40 25.96 -37.26 -16.22
CA SER A 40 25.42 -36.82 -14.95
C SER A 40 25.78 -35.36 -14.69
N ASP A 41 24.79 -34.51 -14.47
CA ASP A 41 24.99 -33.25 -13.76
C ASP A 41 24.08 -33.27 -12.53
N SER A 42 24.73 -33.46 -11.39
CA SER A 42 24.15 -33.67 -10.08
C SER A 42 23.55 -32.37 -9.57
N ARG A 43 22.24 -32.23 -9.72
CA ARG A 43 21.44 -31.18 -9.09
C ARG A 43 21.37 -31.52 -7.59
N PRO A 44 21.62 -30.59 -6.66
CA PRO A 44 21.47 -30.90 -5.24
C PRO A 44 19.98 -31.12 -4.97
N GLU A 45 19.63 -32.38 -4.69
CA GLU A 45 18.41 -32.72 -3.95
C GLU A 45 18.52 -32.02 -2.60
N TYR A 46 17.72 -30.96 -2.42
CA TYR A 46 17.49 -30.43 -1.09
C TYR A 46 16.53 -31.39 -0.42
N ASP A 47 17.07 -32.12 0.54
CA ASP A 47 16.36 -33.04 1.41
C ASP A 47 15.11 -32.37 2.01
N SER A 48 14.00 -33.07 1.81
CA SER A 48 12.75 -32.88 2.51
C SER A 48 12.93 -33.31 3.97
N GLU A 49 13.41 -32.42 4.83
CA GLU A 49 13.36 -32.61 6.28
C GLU A 49 12.90 -31.33 7.00
N GLY A 50 11.85 -31.45 7.82
CA GLY A 50 11.56 -30.51 8.91
C GLY A 50 10.51 -29.42 8.67
N ALA A 51 9.29 -29.76 8.23
CA ALA A 51 8.12 -28.88 8.41
C ALA A 51 7.68 -28.87 9.89
N THR A 52 8.47 -28.24 10.76
CA THR A 52 8.13 -28.03 12.18
C THR A 52 8.56 -26.64 12.64
N SER A 53 7.85 -25.62 12.17
CA SER A 53 7.51 -24.41 12.93
C SER A 53 6.49 -23.62 12.10
N ASP A 54 5.29 -23.39 12.63
CA ASP A 54 4.35 -22.37 12.14
C ASP A 54 4.92 -20.97 12.42
N GLU A 55 6.11 -20.69 11.88
CA GLU A 55 6.81 -19.45 12.13
C GLU A 55 6.09 -18.33 11.38
N ILE A 56 5.54 -17.40 12.14
CA ILE A 56 4.85 -16.23 11.60
C ILE A 56 5.86 -15.38 10.84
N THR A 57 5.75 -15.33 9.52
CA THR A 57 6.58 -14.45 8.68
C THR A 57 5.71 -13.47 7.91
N PHE A 58 6.15 -12.21 7.85
CA PHE A 58 5.51 -11.16 7.03
C PHE A 58 6.29 -10.88 5.74
N HIS A 59 7.31 -11.69 5.44
CA HIS A 59 8.08 -11.58 4.20
C HIS A 59 7.17 -11.93 3.00
N PRO A 60 7.00 -11.06 1.99
CA PRO A 60 6.05 -11.24 0.89
C PRO A 60 6.16 -12.59 0.16
N HIS A 61 7.37 -13.14 0.02
CA HIS A 61 7.61 -14.41 -0.67
C HIS A 61 7.34 -15.65 0.20
N ARG A 62 7.38 -15.51 1.54
CA ARG A 62 7.28 -16.64 2.49
C ARG A 62 5.97 -16.64 3.27
N MET A 63 5.28 -15.51 3.36
CA MET A 63 4.04 -15.36 4.13
C MET A 63 2.95 -16.32 3.64
N THR A 64 2.39 -17.08 4.57
CA THR A 64 1.31 -18.04 4.30
C THR A 64 -0.02 -17.33 4.02
N LEU A 65 -0.94 -18.03 3.36
CA LEU A 65 -2.29 -17.52 3.10
C LEU A 65 -3.07 -17.32 4.42
N SER A 66 -2.87 -18.18 5.42
CA SER A 66 -3.45 -18.02 6.77
C SER A 66 -2.96 -16.74 7.45
N THR A 67 -1.65 -16.45 7.40
CA THR A 67 -1.05 -15.23 7.94
C THR A 67 -1.61 -13.99 7.25
N PHE A 68 -1.70 -14.02 5.91
CA PHE A 68 -2.28 -12.93 5.11
C PHE A 68 -3.74 -12.65 5.51
N ARG A 69 -4.60 -13.68 5.53
CA ARG A 69 -6.02 -13.54 5.91
C ARG A 69 -6.19 -13.01 7.33
N ARG A 70 -5.34 -13.43 8.26
CA ARG A 70 -5.34 -12.91 9.62
C ARG A 70 -4.99 -11.43 9.64
N LEU A 71 -3.94 -10.99 8.94
CA LEU A 71 -3.60 -9.56 8.84
C LEU A 71 -4.76 -8.76 8.23
N LEU A 72 -5.34 -9.25 7.14
CA LEU A 72 -6.47 -8.61 6.48
C LEU A 72 -7.67 -8.43 7.42
N SER A 73 -7.95 -9.44 8.25
CA SER A 73 -9.04 -9.37 9.25
C SER A 73 -8.85 -8.25 10.28
N CYS A 74 -7.61 -7.84 10.54
CA CYS A 74 -7.30 -6.76 11.48
C CYS A 74 -7.48 -5.37 10.88
N TYR A 75 -7.76 -5.23 9.57
CA TYR A 75 -7.79 -3.92 8.90
C TYR A 75 -8.76 -2.93 9.56
N GLN A 76 -9.99 -3.37 9.84
CA GLN A 76 -11.03 -2.51 10.40
C GLN A 76 -10.64 -1.95 11.78
N THR A 77 -10.17 -2.82 12.67
CA THR A 77 -9.64 -2.42 13.98
C THR A 77 -8.45 -1.47 13.83
N THR A 78 -7.53 -1.79 12.91
CA THR A 78 -6.32 -0.98 12.69
C THR A 78 -6.65 0.45 12.29
N VAL A 79 -7.53 0.63 11.29
CA VAL A 79 -7.87 1.98 10.82
C VAL A 79 -8.60 2.78 11.90
N GLU A 80 -9.50 2.15 12.65
CA GLU A 80 -10.16 2.79 13.78
C GLU A 80 -9.16 3.26 14.83
N GLN A 81 -8.27 2.38 15.29
CA GLN A 81 -7.28 2.69 16.33
C GLN A 81 -6.26 3.73 15.88
N VAL A 82 -5.78 3.66 14.64
CA VAL A 82 -4.86 4.68 14.07
C VAL A 82 -5.52 6.05 14.06
N HIS A 83 -6.80 6.13 13.70
CA HIS A 83 -7.49 7.42 13.59
C HIS A 83 -7.94 7.98 14.93
N ARG A 84 -8.42 7.13 15.83
CA ARG A 84 -8.65 7.45 17.23
C ARG A 84 -7.38 8.06 17.84
N ARG A 85 -6.23 7.39 17.66
CA ARG A 85 -4.92 7.89 18.11
C ARG A 85 -4.54 9.23 17.48
N LYS A 86 -4.73 9.41 16.16
CA LYS A 86 -4.48 10.70 15.48
C LYS A 86 -5.34 11.82 16.11
N ALA A 87 -6.60 11.55 16.44
CA ALA A 87 -7.48 12.53 17.09
C ALA A 87 -7.02 12.83 18.53
N MET A 88 -6.68 11.81 19.32
CA MET A 88 -6.12 11.97 20.67
C MET A 88 -4.82 12.81 20.67
N LEU A 89 -3.95 12.61 19.68
CA LEU A 89 -2.71 13.37 19.53
C LEU A 89 -2.95 14.87 19.27
N LYS A 90 -4.05 15.23 18.60
CA LYS A 90 -4.44 16.65 18.40
C LYS A 90 -4.88 17.32 19.70
N LEU A 91 -5.35 16.54 20.68
CA LEU A 91 -5.81 17.00 21.99
C LEU A 91 -4.69 17.00 23.05
N GLN A 92 -3.49 16.53 22.73
CA GLN A 92 -2.37 16.58 23.66
C GLN A 92 -1.98 18.05 23.96
N PRO A 93 -1.61 18.36 25.22
CA PRO A 93 -1.17 19.70 25.59
C PRO A 93 0.05 20.11 24.76
N LYS A 94 0.05 21.35 24.26
CA LYS A 94 1.19 21.88 23.51
C LYS A 94 2.37 22.06 24.48
N PRO A 95 3.60 21.67 24.09
CA PRO A 95 4.77 21.96 24.92
C PRO A 95 4.89 23.47 25.12
N GLU A 96 4.99 23.91 26.37
CA GLU A 96 5.20 25.32 26.71
C GLU A 96 6.45 25.83 25.99
N LYS A 97 6.33 26.98 25.30
CA LYS A 97 7.49 27.67 24.73
C LYS A 97 8.28 28.23 25.92
N GLY A 98 9.29 27.48 26.36
CA GLY A 98 10.20 27.93 27.42
C GLY A 98 10.77 29.33 27.12
N PRO A 99 10.99 30.17 28.15
CA PRO A 99 11.44 31.53 27.97
C PRO A 99 12.80 31.56 27.25
N LYS A 100 12.92 32.45 26.26
CA LYS A 100 14.16 32.71 25.51
C LYS A 100 15.29 33.06 26.49
N ARG A 101 16.11 32.09 26.87
CA ARG A 101 17.36 32.36 27.59
C ARG A 101 18.34 33.01 26.61
N LYS A 102 18.82 34.21 26.98
CA LYS A 102 19.91 34.93 26.33
C LYS A 102 21.13 34.02 26.24
N ALA A 103 21.81 34.09 25.10
CA ALA A 103 23.06 33.40 24.87
C ALA A 103 24.15 33.99 25.77
N GLU A 104 24.63 33.19 26.72
CA GLU A 104 25.93 33.41 27.37
C GLU A 104 26.77 32.13 27.26
N LYS A 105 28.07 32.37 27.21
CA LYS A 105 29.10 31.59 26.52
C LYS A 105 29.84 30.70 27.51
N LYS A 106 30.05 29.44 27.09
CA LYS A 106 31.03 28.44 27.58
C LYS A 106 30.90 27.94 29.04
N THR A 107 30.61 26.64 29.16
CA THR A 107 31.45 25.59 29.78
C THR A 107 30.74 24.24 29.61
N ASN A 108 31.47 23.18 29.26
CA ASN A 108 30.93 21.81 29.25
C ASN A 108 30.48 21.43 30.67
N PRO A 109 29.39 20.67 30.81
CA PRO A 109 29.59 19.28 31.21
C PRO A 109 28.63 18.27 30.54
N VAL A 110 28.99 17.02 30.78
CA VAL A 110 28.29 15.74 30.57
C VAL A 110 26.77 15.80 30.81
N SER A 111 26.05 14.91 30.13
CA SER A 111 24.65 14.49 30.34
C SER A 111 23.54 15.53 30.14
N ALA A 112 22.91 15.48 28.96
CA ALA A 112 21.56 15.99 28.73
C ALA A 112 20.85 15.20 27.62
N SER A 113 20.78 13.87 27.78
CA SER A 113 19.93 13.00 26.97
C SER A 113 18.59 12.80 27.67
N SER A 114 17.74 13.82 27.67
CA SER A 114 16.32 13.65 28.05
C SER A 114 15.49 14.81 27.49
N GLN A 115 15.30 14.82 26.16
CA GLN A 115 14.25 15.63 25.54
C GLN A 115 13.30 14.75 24.72
N GLY A 116 12.33 14.18 25.45
CA GLY A 116 10.93 14.19 25.04
C GLY A 116 10.52 13.27 23.91
N ALA A 117 10.48 11.98 24.18
CA ALA A 117 9.48 11.10 23.59
C ALA A 117 8.09 11.59 24.03
N VAL A 118 7.23 12.04 23.12
CA VAL A 118 5.82 12.32 23.48
C VAL A 118 5.06 11.02 23.32
N SER A 119 5.12 10.22 24.38
CA SER A 119 4.02 9.31 24.72
C SER A 119 2.74 10.13 24.84
N LEU A 120 1.56 9.52 24.61
CA LEU A 120 0.30 10.13 25.04
C LEU A 120 0.44 10.48 26.52
N GLN A 121 0.55 11.77 26.84
CA GLN A 121 0.72 12.25 28.22
C GLN A 121 -0.65 12.32 28.90
N LYS A 122 -1.65 12.74 28.12
CA LYS A 122 -3.06 12.66 28.49
C LYS A 122 -3.64 11.33 28.02
N THR A 123 -4.02 10.48 28.97
CA THR A 123 -4.71 9.19 28.76
C THR A 123 -6.20 9.26 29.09
N GLU A 124 -6.62 10.24 29.90
CA GLU A 124 -8.01 10.49 30.24
C GLU A 124 -8.55 11.67 29.44
N PHE A 125 -9.71 11.49 28.80
CA PHE A 125 -10.38 12.50 27.98
C PHE A 125 -11.72 12.86 28.61
N THR A 126 -12.10 14.14 28.55
CA THR A 126 -13.44 14.56 28.97
C THR A 126 -14.49 13.98 28.02
N ALA A 127 -15.76 13.93 28.43
CA ALA A 127 -16.85 13.44 27.57
C ALA A 127 -16.90 14.17 26.21
N SER A 128 -16.67 15.48 26.19
CA SER A 128 -16.61 16.29 24.97
C SER A 128 -15.40 15.97 24.07
N GLU A 129 -14.25 15.64 24.66
CA GLU A 129 -13.06 15.22 23.92
C GLU A 129 -13.21 13.83 23.34
N GLU A 130 -13.85 12.93 24.09
CA GLU A 130 -14.18 11.58 23.64
C GLU A 130 -15.19 11.61 22.48
N GLU A 131 -16.20 12.48 22.56
CA GLU A 131 -17.13 12.75 21.45
C GLU A 131 -16.40 13.28 20.21
N TYR A 132 -15.49 14.23 20.37
CA TYR A 132 -14.64 14.72 19.26
C TYR A 132 -13.80 13.60 18.63
N ILE A 133 -13.16 12.76 19.45
CA ILE A 133 -12.36 11.62 18.97
C ILE A 133 -13.22 10.67 18.15
N LYS A 134 -14.42 10.36 18.64
CA LYS A 134 -15.38 9.50 17.95
C LYS A 134 -15.82 10.12 16.62
N GLU A 135 -16.23 11.38 16.60
CA GLU A 135 -16.65 12.06 15.37
C GLU A 135 -15.56 12.09 14.29
N GLU A 136 -14.32 12.38 14.67
CA GLU A 136 -13.20 12.40 13.72
C GLU A 136 -12.88 11.01 13.18
N THR A 137 -13.03 9.98 14.02
CA THR A 137 -12.86 8.57 13.62
C THR A 137 -13.97 8.16 12.64
N ASP A 138 -15.23 8.45 12.97
CA ASP A 138 -16.39 8.15 12.13
C ASP A 138 -16.33 8.83 10.75
N LYS A 139 -15.90 10.10 10.70
CA LYS A 139 -15.71 10.82 9.44
C LYS A 139 -14.72 10.09 8.51
N LEU A 140 -13.70 9.45 9.07
CA LEU A 140 -12.74 8.73 8.27
C LEU A 140 -13.21 7.34 7.89
N LEU A 141 -13.85 6.60 8.80
CA LEU A 141 -14.44 5.30 8.47
C LEU A 141 -15.46 5.43 7.33
N LYS A 142 -16.20 6.54 7.28
CA LYS A 142 -17.06 6.90 6.13
C LYS A 142 -16.27 7.11 4.84
N LEU A 143 -15.14 7.81 4.88
CA LEU A 143 -14.27 7.98 3.71
C LEU A 143 -13.67 6.65 3.24
N ASP A 144 -13.36 5.73 4.15
CA ASP A 144 -12.88 4.40 3.82
C ASP A 144 -13.96 3.56 3.13
N ARG A 145 -15.17 3.55 3.69
CA ARG A 145 -16.33 2.92 3.06
C ARG A 145 -16.58 3.49 1.66
N TRP A 146 -16.55 4.81 1.55
CA TRP A 146 -16.70 5.49 0.27
C TRP A 146 -15.66 4.99 -0.74
N ARG A 147 -14.39 4.91 -0.35
CA ARG A 147 -13.31 4.48 -1.25
C ARG A 147 -13.44 3.01 -1.69
N TYR A 148 -13.63 2.09 -0.75
CA TYR A 148 -13.54 0.65 -1.04
C TYR A 148 -14.85 0.03 -1.47
N GLU A 149 -16.01 0.61 -1.10
CA GLU A 149 -17.32 0.03 -1.36
C GLU A 149 -18.16 0.86 -2.33
N GLU A 150 -18.24 2.18 -2.12
CA GLU A 150 -19.19 3.03 -2.87
C GLU A 150 -18.61 3.49 -4.21
N MET A 151 -17.41 4.07 -4.19
CA MET A 151 -16.80 4.69 -5.38
C MET A 151 -16.54 3.70 -6.51
N PRO A 152 -16.06 2.45 -6.28
CA PRO A 152 -15.92 1.46 -7.34
C PRO A 152 -17.24 1.13 -8.04
N LYS A 153 -18.36 1.08 -7.29
CA LYS A 153 -19.70 0.86 -7.86
C LYS A 153 -20.14 2.07 -8.68
N ILE A 154 -19.97 3.27 -8.13
CA ILE A 154 -20.28 4.54 -8.82
C ILE A 154 -19.49 4.65 -10.14
N MET A 155 -18.20 4.33 -10.11
CA MET A 155 -17.33 4.34 -11.30
C MET A 155 -17.79 3.33 -12.35
N GLY A 156 -18.15 2.11 -11.94
CA GLY A 156 -18.70 1.09 -12.83
C GLY A 156 -20.00 1.54 -13.50
N GLU A 157 -20.97 2.02 -12.72
CA GLU A 157 -22.25 2.48 -13.24
C GLU A 157 -22.12 3.66 -14.21
N ARG A 158 -21.24 4.62 -13.92
CA ARG A 158 -21.02 5.77 -14.82
C ARG A 158 -20.33 5.36 -16.11
N ARG A 159 -19.40 4.41 -16.06
CA ARG A 159 -18.75 3.87 -17.26
C ARG A 159 -19.77 3.27 -18.23
N GLU A 160 -20.75 2.53 -17.70
CA GLU A 160 -21.83 1.93 -18.49
C GLU A 160 -22.85 2.95 -18.98
N LYS A 161 -23.30 3.87 -18.11
CA LYS A 161 -24.48 4.73 -18.37
C LYS A 161 -24.17 6.12 -18.88
N LYS A 162 -22.94 6.62 -18.70
CA LYS A 162 -22.54 8.00 -19.00
C LYS A 162 -21.38 8.05 -19.98
N ASN A 163 -21.47 7.33 -21.10
CA ASN A 163 -20.51 7.44 -22.20
C ASN A 163 -19.03 7.28 -21.75
N GLY A 164 -18.76 6.37 -20.80
CA GLY A 164 -17.40 6.14 -20.29
C GLY A 164 -16.88 7.18 -19.29
N GLU A 165 -17.72 8.08 -18.75
CA GLU A 165 -17.35 8.94 -17.62
C GLU A 165 -17.06 8.09 -16.37
N VAL A 166 -15.96 8.39 -15.67
CA VAL A 166 -15.58 7.64 -14.46
C VAL A 166 -15.41 8.54 -13.24
N LEU A 167 -14.80 9.71 -13.41
CA LEU A 167 -14.50 10.63 -12.32
C LEU A 167 -14.93 12.06 -12.67
N ASN A 168 -15.61 12.74 -11.75
CA ASN A 168 -15.88 14.17 -11.80
C ASN A 168 -14.97 14.94 -10.80
N ARG A 169 -15.04 16.26 -10.82
CA ARG A 169 -14.19 17.12 -9.97
C ARG A 169 -14.42 16.89 -8.48
N ASP A 170 -15.66 16.71 -8.05
CA ASP A 170 -15.99 16.56 -6.63
C ASP A 170 -15.52 15.20 -6.12
N ASP A 171 -15.63 14.15 -6.93
CA ASP A 171 -15.02 12.85 -6.59
C ASP A 171 -13.50 12.99 -6.44
N LEU A 172 -12.83 13.72 -7.34
CA LEU A 172 -11.37 13.95 -7.26
C LEU A 172 -10.98 14.70 -5.98
N ILE A 173 -11.82 15.62 -5.50
CA ILE A 173 -11.62 16.29 -4.21
C ILE A 173 -11.73 15.25 -3.08
N THR A 174 -12.75 14.40 -3.08
CA THR A 174 -12.93 13.34 -2.08
C THR A 174 -11.77 12.33 -2.10
N VAL A 175 -11.25 11.95 -3.28
CA VAL A 175 -10.03 11.14 -3.42
C VAL A 175 -8.86 11.79 -2.68
N MET A 176 -8.67 13.10 -2.85
CA MET A 176 -7.59 13.83 -2.20
C MET A 176 -7.82 13.97 -0.69
N GLU A 177 -9.07 14.12 -0.24
CA GLU A 177 -9.42 14.13 1.18
C GLU A 177 -9.10 12.80 1.85
N TRP A 178 -9.50 11.68 1.24
CA TRP A 178 -9.15 10.35 1.70
C TRP A 178 -7.63 10.19 1.77
N LYS A 179 -6.91 10.48 0.67
CA LYS A 179 -5.46 10.33 0.58
C LYS A 179 -4.69 11.11 1.65
N THR A 180 -5.12 12.35 1.92
CA THR A 180 -4.45 13.24 2.89
C THR A 180 -4.75 12.89 4.34
N LYS A 181 -5.89 12.24 4.64
CA LYS A 181 -6.19 11.77 5.99
C LYS A 181 -5.54 10.41 6.29
N HIS A 182 -5.45 9.53 5.30
CA HIS A 182 -4.82 8.22 5.44
C HIS A 182 -3.30 8.30 5.47
N GLY A 183 -2.71 9.01 4.51
CA GLY A 183 -1.26 9.18 4.38
C GLY A 183 -0.71 10.44 5.06
N THR A 184 0.49 10.85 4.62
CA THR A 184 1.12 12.10 5.08
C THR A 184 0.34 13.33 4.59
N PRO A 185 -0.01 14.27 5.49
CA PRO A 185 -0.70 15.50 5.12
C PRO A 185 0.10 16.31 4.10
N ARG A 186 -0.53 16.72 3.00
CA ARG A 186 0.08 17.56 1.96
C ARG A 186 -0.82 18.77 1.68
N PRO A 187 -0.75 19.84 2.50
CA PRO A 187 -1.75 20.91 2.52
C PRO A 187 -1.86 21.69 1.20
N THR A 188 -0.83 21.68 0.36
CA THR A 188 -0.82 22.37 -0.95
C THR A 188 -1.58 21.61 -2.03
N LEU A 189 -1.69 20.28 -1.96
CA LEU A 189 -2.31 19.46 -3.01
C LEU A 189 -3.81 19.70 -3.13
N MET A 190 -4.50 19.91 -2.00
CA MET A 190 -5.94 20.16 -1.99
C MET A 190 -6.32 21.42 -2.79
N GLY A 191 -5.53 22.49 -2.65
CA GLY A 191 -5.74 23.72 -3.42
C GLY A 191 -5.54 23.53 -4.92
N MET A 192 -4.57 22.68 -5.31
CA MET A 192 -4.33 22.36 -6.72
C MET A 192 -5.49 21.56 -7.32
N VAL A 193 -5.95 20.53 -6.62
CA VAL A 193 -7.06 19.68 -7.08
C VAL A 193 -8.34 20.50 -7.30
N LYS A 194 -8.67 21.39 -6.35
CA LYS A 194 -9.84 22.28 -6.44
C LYS A 194 -9.79 23.24 -7.64
N SER A 195 -8.62 23.51 -8.22
CA SER A 195 -8.48 24.40 -9.38
C SER A 195 -8.72 23.73 -10.73
N ASN A 196 -8.85 22.39 -10.77
CA ASN A 196 -9.15 21.70 -12.02
C ASN A 196 -10.60 21.95 -12.47
N GLN A 197 -10.81 22.06 -13.78
CA GLN A 197 -12.14 22.16 -14.37
C GLN A 197 -12.80 20.78 -14.46
N ASN A 198 -14.11 20.70 -14.20
CA ASN A 198 -14.84 19.42 -14.22
C ASN A 198 -14.71 18.66 -15.55
N LYS A 199 -14.82 19.38 -16.67
CA LYS A 199 -14.65 18.80 -18.01
C LYS A 199 -13.29 18.12 -18.20
N ASN A 200 -12.21 18.72 -17.69
CA ASN A 200 -10.87 18.16 -17.80
C ASN A 200 -10.72 16.90 -16.95
N VAL A 201 -11.29 16.88 -15.74
CA VAL A 201 -11.25 15.70 -14.86
C VAL A 201 -11.96 14.52 -15.51
N ILE A 202 -13.16 14.76 -16.06
CA ILE A 202 -13.91 13.75 -16.81
C ILE A 202 -13.09 13.25 -17.99
N GLN A 203 -12.62 14.15 -18.86
CA GLN A 203 -11.87 13.77 -20.07
C GLN A 203 -10.59 12.98 -19.75
N CYS A 204 -9.78 13.43 -18.80
CA CYS A 204 -8.54 12.74 -18.44
C CYS A 204 -8.82 11.36 -17.83
N SER A 205 -9.81 11.26 -16.94
CA SER A 205 -10.16 9.98 -16.31
C SER A 205 -10.73 8.99 -17.32
N SER A 206 -11.61 9.40 -18.23
CA SER A 206 -12.12 8.53 -19.30
C SER A 206 -11.00 8.09 -20.25
N THR A 207 -10.09 8.99 -20.61
CA THR A 207 -8.92 8.65 -21.44
C THR A 207 -8.01 7.63 -20.74
N ALA A 208 -7.75 7.82 -19.44
CA ALA A 208 -6.96 6.89 -18.65
C ALA A 208 -7.56 5.48 -18.63
N MET A 209 -8.90 5.40 -18.58
CA MET A 209 -9.64 4.14 -18.59
C MET A 209 -9.63 3.44 -19.92
N ALA A 210 -9.79 4.17 -21.02
CA ALA A 210 -9.69 3.61 -22.37
C ALA A 210 -8.28 3.08 -22.68
N ALA A 211 -7.26 3.59 -21.97
CA ALA A 211 -5.87 3.20 -22.16
C ALA A 211 -5.40 2.01 -21.30
N LEU A 212 -6.29 1.40 -20.50
CA LEU A 212 -5.97 0.21 -19.72
C LEU A 212 -5.74 -1.00 -20.64
N SER A 213 -4.68 -1.76 -20.35
CA SER A 213 -4.35 -2.98 -21.09
C SER A 213 -5.32 -4.11 -20.77
N THR A 214 -5.55 -4.98 -21.76
CA THR A 214 -6.27 -6.25 -21.60
C THR A 214 -5.33 -7.44 -21.41
N GLU A 215 -4.02 -7.22 -21.49
CA GLU A 215 -3.00 -8.25 -21.33
C GLU A 215 -2.93 -8.76 -19.89
N ASP A 216 -2.54 -10.02 -19.74
CA ASP A 216 -2.34 -10.64 -18.43
C ASP A 216 -1.05 -10.09 -17.78
N PRO A 217 -1.12 -9.47 -16.60
CA PRO A 217 0.06 -8.89 -15.93
C PRO A 217 1.15 -9.89 -15.55
N ILE A 218 0.83 -11.18 -15.47
CA ILE A 218 1.81 -12.25 -15.19
C ILE A 218 2.46 -12.74 -16.48
N LEU A 219 1.71 -12.85 -17.57
CA LEU A 219 2.23 -13.36 -18.85
C LEU A 219 2.92 -12.29 -19.70
N ALA A 220 2.45 -11.05 -19.60
CA ALA A 220 2.92 -9.90 -20.39
C ALA A 220 3.08 -8.65 -19.49
N PRO A 221 4.01 -8.68 -18.52
CA PRO A 221 4.13 -7.64 -17.49
C PRO A 221 4.49 -6.25 -18.04
N ASN A 222 5.13 -6.18 -19.20
CA ASN A 222 5.51 -4.89 -19.82
C ASN A 222 4.33 -4.24 -20.53
N GLU A 223 3.55 -5.04 -21.24
CA GLU A 223 2.37 -4.63 -22.01
C GLU A 223 1.17 -4.36 -21.08
N ALA A 224 1.07 -5.08 -19.98
CA ALA A 224 0.04 -4.88 -18.97
C ALA A 224 0.27 -3.66 -18.08
N PHE A 225 1.51 -3.16 -17.98
CA PHE A 225 1.84 -2.03 -17.11
C PHE A 225 1.07 -0.76 -17.55
N PRO A 226 0.28 -0.12 -16.66
CA PRO A 226 -0.70 0.91 -17.05
C PRO A 226 -0.05 2.29 -17.24
N ARG A 227 1.11 2.36 -17.91
CA ARG A 227 1.82 3.61 -18.15
C ARG A 227 0.95 4.63 -18.91
N PRO A 228 0.30 4.26 -20.04
CA PRO A 228 -0.55 5.20 -20.77
C PRO A 228 -1.71 5.74 -19.92
N SER A 229 -2.32 4.88 -19.10
CA SER A 229 -3.39 5.28 -18.17
C SER A 229 -2.91 6.26 -17.10
N ILE A 230 -1.71 6.07 -16.55
CA ILE A 230 -1.13 7.01 -15.59
C ILE A 230 -0.81 8.36 -16.25
N ASP A 231 -0.22 8.35 -17.44
CA ASP A 231 0.18 9.57 -18.15
C ASP A 231 -1.02 10.41 -18.60
N ALA A 232 -2.18 9.78 -18.87
CA ALA A 232 -3.43 10.47 -19.21
C ALA A 232 -3.94 11.43 -18.11
N PHE A 233 -3.50 11.27 -16.85
CA PHE A 233 -3.81 12.21 -15.78
C PHE A 233 -2.88 13.43 -15.72
N GLY A 234 -1.80 13.47 -16.52
CA GLY A 234 -0.79 14.52 -16.52
C GLY A 234 -1.33 15.97 -16.60
N PRO A 235 -2.42 16.26 -17.34
CA PRO A 235 -3.00 17.60 -17.38
C PRO A 235 -3.66 18.06 -16.07
N LEU A 236 -3.97 17.15 -15.14
CA LEU A 236 -4.66 17.50 -13.89
C LEU A 236 -3.68 17.96 -12.81
N ARG A 237 -3.92 19.15 -12.26
CA ARG A 237 -3.10 19.70 -11.18
C ARG A 237 -3.30 18.91 -9.89
N GLY A 238 -2.21 18.59 -9.20
CA GLY A 238 -2.24 17.82 -7.95
C GLY A 238 -2.43 16.31 -8.14
N VAL A 239 -2.44 15.82 -9.39
CA VAL A 239 -2.54 14.40 -9.73
C VAL A 239 -1.19 13.94 -10.30
N GLY A 240 -0.40 13.24 -9.47
CA GLY A 240 0.81 12.53 -9.91
C GLY A 240 0.59 11.01 -9.91
N VAL A 241 1.65 10.24 -10.14
CA VAL A 241 1.62 8.76 -10.26
C VAL A 241 0.87 8.09 -9.11
N ALA A 242 1.11 8.52 -7.86
CA ALA A 242 0.41 7.96 -6.70
C ALA A 242 -1.09 8.32 -6.67
N THR A 243 -1.50 9.51 -7.11
CA THR A 243 -2.93 9.85 -7.15
C THR A 243 -3.62 9.19 -8.34
N ALA A 244 -2.94 9.11 -9.48
CA ALA A 244 -3.43 8.41 -10.66
C ALA A 244 -3.67 6.92 -10.36
N SER A 245 -2.67 6.20 -9.81
CA SER A 245 -2.83 4.80 -9.41
C SER A 245 -3.93 4.58 -8.36
N LEU A 246 -4.14 5.51 -7.43
CA LEU A 246 -5.28 5.48 -6.51
C LEU A 246 -6.62 5.51 -7.25
N ILE A 247 -6.78 6.42 -8.22
CA ILE A 247 -7.99 6.52 -9.03
C ILE A 247 -8.21 5.24 -9.85
N LEU A 248 -7.15 4.75 -10.51
CA LEU A 248 -7.19 3.51 -11.30
C LEU A 248 -7.57 2.30 -10.43
N SER A 249 -7.05 2.22 -9.20
CA SER A 249 -7.35 1.11 -8.28
C SER A 249 -8.83 1.02 -7.94
N MET A 250 -9.50 2.15 -7.67
CA MET A 250 -10.96 2.15 -7.44
C MET A 250 -11.73 1.80 -8.71
N ALA A 251 -11.27 2.32 -9.86
CA ALA A 251 -11.96 2.15 -11.13
C ALA A 251 -11.89 0.72 -11.69
N THR A 252 -10.93 -0.08 -11.21
CA THR A 252 -10.68 -1.46 -11.62
C THR A 252 -10.92 -2.47 -10.49
N ALA A 253 -11.31 -2.01 -9.29
CA ALA A 253 -11.61 -2.87 -8.15
C ALA A 253 -12.83 -3.77 -8.41
N THR A 254 -13.78 -3.29 -9.21
CA THR A 254 -14.92 -4.07 -9.71
C THR A 254 -14.64 -4.51 -11.14
N GLY A 255 -14.84 -5.79 -11.44
CA GLY A 255 -14.65 -6.35 -12.79
C GLY A 255 -13.61 -7.47 -12.81
N ASN A 256 -12.84 -7.55 -13.90
CA ASN A 256 -11.88 -8.62 -14.14
C ASN A 256 -10.70 -8.52 -13.15
N PRO A 257 -10.46 -9.54 -12.30
CA PRO A 257 -9.32 -9.55 -11.38
C PRO A 257 -7.97 -9.31 -12.04
N LYS A 258 -7.79 -9.77 -13.29
CA LYS A 258 -6.53 -9.60 -14.06
C LYS A 258 -6.30 -8.16 -14.56
N GLN A 259 -7.28 -7.28 -14.43
CA GLN A 259 -7.19 -5.86 -14.83
C GLN A 259 -7.09 -4.93 -13.62
N GLN A 260 -7.02 -5.45 -12.40
CA GLN A 260 -6.88 -4.64 -11.20
C GLN A 260 -5.60 -3.83 -11.24
N VAL A 261 -5.69 -2.54 -10.90
CA VAL A 261 -4.52 -1.66 -10.80
C VAL A 261 -4.12 -1.51 -9.33
N PRO A 262 -2.92 -1.94 -8.91
CA PRO A 262 -2.42 -1.71 -7.56
C PRO A 262 -2.29 -0.21 -7.26
N PHE A 263 -2.72 0.22 -6.08
CA PHE A 263 -2.47 1.58 -5.62
C PHE A 263 -1.01 1.74 -5.19
N TYR A 264 -0.32 2.77 -5.70
CA TYR A 264 0.98 3.17 -5.20
C TYR A 264 0.87 3.89 -3.84
N SER A 265 0.72 3.10 -2.78
CA SER A 265 0.76 3.56 -1.40
C SER A 265 2.16 3.43 -0.78
N ASP A 266 2.46 4.29 0.18
CA ASP A 266 3.72 4.25 0.93
C ASP A 266 3.85 2.93 1.72
N ASP A 267 2.73 2.39 2.20
CA ASP A 267 2.70 1.18 3.04
C ASP A 267 2.99 -0.08 2.24
N VAL A 268 2.37 -0.20 1.06
CA VAL A 268 2.65 -1.32 0.13
C VAL A 268 4.07 -1.21 -0.42
N PHE A 269 4.54 0.00 -0.74
CA PHE A 269 5.91 0.17 -1.22
C PHE A 269 6.95 -0.18 -0.16
N ALA A 270 6.76 0.24 1.09
CA ALA A 270 7.62 -0.14 2.21
C ALA A 270 7.65 -1.66 2.37
N TRP A 271 6.49 -2.30 2.35
CA TRP A 271 6.38 -3.73 2.56
C TRP A 271 7.00 -4.53 1.40
N LEU A 272 6.53 -4.33 0.17
CA LEU A 272 6.87 -5.19 -0.96
C LEU A 272 8.19 -4.81 -1.63
N CYS A 273 8.48 -3.51 -1.77
CA CYS A 273 9.66 -3.06 -2.52
C CYS A 273 10.87 -2.80 -1.63
N LEU A 274 10.64 -2.35 -0.39
CA LEU A 274 11.71 -2.12 0.58
C LEU A 274 11.87 -3.25 1.58
N GLN A 275 11.01 -4.29 1.53
CA GLN A 275 11.06 -5.42 2.45
C GLN A 275 11.02 -4.95 3.92
N GLU A 276 10.27 -3.89 4.19
CA GLU A 276 10.13 -3.32 5.53
C GLU A 276 8.85 -3.80 6.18
N PHE A 277 8.99 -4.74 7.11
CA PHE A 277 7.90 -5.26 7.92
C PHE A 277 8.39 -5.56 9.35
N PRO A 278 7.48 -5.83 10.30
CA PRO A 278 7.86 -6.36 11.60
C PRO A 278 8.40 -7.78 11.46
N GLU A 279 9.71 -7.98 11.51
CA GLU A 279 10.21 -9.33 11.74
C GLU A 279 9.89 -9.71 13.20
N PRO A 280 9.39 -10.92 13.44
CA PRO A 280 9.59 -11.49 14.75
C PRO A 280 11.10 -11.68 14.87
N GLU A 281 11.79 -10.81 15.62
CA GLU A 281 13.12 -11.11 16.16
C GLU A 281 13.12 -12.58 16.60
N GLU A 282 13.93 -13.39 15.91
CA GLU A 282 14.40 -14.68 16.41
C GLU A 282 15.01 -14.38 17.78
N ASP A 283 14.75 -15.23 18.77
CA ASP A 283 15.43 -15.11 20.06
C ASP A 283 16.93 -15.06 19.74
N ASP A 284 17.58 -13.93 20.02
CA ASP A 284 19.04 -13.86 20.09
C ASP A 284 19.39 -14.90 21.16
N TYR A 285 19.67 -16.13 20.73
CA TYR A 285 20.53 -17.01 21.48
C TYR A 285 21.82 -16.21 21.55
N GLU A 286 22.04 -15.54 22.68
CA GLU A 286 23.40 -15.36 23.14
C GLU A 286 23.93 -16.78 23.23
N GLU A 287 24.56 -17.25 22.14
CA GLU A 287 25.62 -18.23 22.29
C GLU A 287 26.48 -17.63 23.39
N GLU A 288 26.47 -18.26 24.56
CA GLU A 288 27.54 -18.09 25.51
C GLU A 288 28.79 -18.46 24.72
N GLU A 289 29.43 -17.46 24.10
CA GLU A 289 30.80 -17.58 23.63
C GLU A 289 31.58 -17.99 24.87
N ASP A 290 31.90 -19.28 24.93
CA ASP A 290 32.79 -19.83 25.92
C ASP A 290 33.97 -18.88 26.06
N ALA A 291 34.20 -18.42 27.29
CA ALA A 291 35.15 -17.39 27.65
C ALA A 291 36.64 -17.80 27.48
N ALA A 292 36.94 -18.66 26.51
CA ALA A 292 38.26 -19.20 26.21
C ALA A 292 38.90 -18.59 24.94
N GLU A 293 38.19 -17.83 24.11
CA GLU A 293 38.77 -17.23 22.87
C GLU A 293 38.94 -15.70 22.92
N LYS A 294 38.93 -15.10 24.12
CA LYS A 294 39.41 -13.72 24.31
C LYS A 294 40.93 -13.65 24.40
N GLU A 295 41.63 -14.05 23.35
CA GLU A 295 43.00 -13.56 23.11
C GLU A 295 43.40 -13.80 21.66
N GLN A 296 42.92 -12.92 20.77
CA GLN A 296 43.62 -12.33 19.61
C GLN A 296 42.62 -11.97 18.52
N LYS A 297 42.20 -10.70 18.51
CA LYS A 297 42.01 -9.86 17.31
C LYS A 297 41.57 -8.46 17.74
N SER A 298 42.58 -7.68 18.11
CA SER A 298 42.54 -6.23 17.90
C SER A 298 42.56 -5.93 16.40
N ASP A 299 41.88 -4.84 16.03
CA ASP A 299 41.82 -4.17 14.73
C ASP A 299 40.89 -4.77 13.66
N GLY A 300 39.96 -3.92 13.22
CA GLY A 300 39.31 -4.03 11.92
C GLY A 300 37.79 -3.98 11.99
N LYS A 301 37.24 -2.89 11.46
CA LYS A 301 35.84 -2.76 11.05
C LYS A 301 35.27 -4.07 10.47
N ASP A 302 34.26 -4.63 11.11
CA ASP A 302 33.16 -5.19 10.34
C ASP A 302 31.84 -5.04 11.12
N ARG A 303 31.11 -3.97 10.77
CA ARG A 303 29.69 -3.89 11.13
C ARG A 303 29.00 -4.63 10.00
N GLY A 304 28.35 -5.75 10.32
CA GLY A 304 27.58 -6.58 9.39
C GLY A 304 26.69 -5.75 8.45
N PRO A 305 26.28 -6.33 7.31
CA PRO A 305 25.69 -5.59 6.20
C PRO A 305 24.45 -4.83 6.67
N ARG A 306 24.63 -3.51 6.88
CA ARG A 306 23.52 -2.60 7.19
C ARG A 306 22.50 -2.72 6.06
N SER A 307 21.24 -2.96 6.42
CA SER A 307 20.13 -3.06 5.47
C SER A 307 20.21 -1.93 4.43
N PRO A 308 20.22 -2.23 3.12
CA PRO A 308 20.45 -1.23 2.06
C PRO A 308 19.43 -0.07 2.05
N ASN A 309 18.33 -0.19 2.81
CA ASN A 309 17.18 0.72 2.81
C ASN A 309 17.30 1.97 3.72
N ILE A 310 18.37 2.10 4.53
CA ILE A 310 18.56 3.29 5.40
C ILE A 310 18.58 4.61 4.60
N LYS A 311 18.98 4.58 3.31
CA LYS A 311 19.04 5.77 2.44
C LYS A 311 17.69 6.29 1.94
N LEU A 312 16.62 5.49 2.04
CA LEU A 312 15.26 5.87 1.63
C LEU A 312 14.40 6.38 2.78
N ARG A 313 14.97 6.63 3.96
CA ARG A 313 14.24 7.23 5.09
C ARG A 313 14.74 8.63 5.41
N TYR A 314 13.80 9.51 5.72
CA TYR A 314 14.12 10.73 6.46
C TYR A 314 14.39 10.39 7.93
N PRO A 315 15.10 11.25 8.69
CA PRO A 315 15.36 11.04 10.13
C PRO A 315 14.10 10.92 11.01
N ASN A 316 12.93 11.20 10.45
CA ASN A 316 11.61 11.09 11.05
C ASN A 316 10.87 9.78 10.69
N SER A 317 11.55 8.81 10.08
CA SER A 317 10.97 7.54 9.60
C SER A 317 9.94 7.66 8.46
N GLU A 318 9.82 8.82 7.82
CA GLU A 318 9.07 8.95 6.57
C GLU A 318 9.88 8.41 5.39
N LEU A 319 9.20 7.77 4.45
CA LEU A 319 9.83 7.30 3.23
C LEU A 319 10.17 8.49 2.33
N LYS A 320 11.40 8.51 1.83
CA LYS A 320 11.87 9.46 0.83
C LYS A 320 11.53 8.95 -0.58
N LEU A 321 10.25 8.77 -0.84
CA LEU A 321 9.75 8.40 -2.17
C LEU A 321 9.66 9.64 -3.07
N LYS A 322 10.06 9.48 -4.32
CA LYS A 322 9.90 10.53 -5.35
C LYS A 322 8.57 10.41 -6.09
N TYR A 323 7.85 9.30 -5.92
CA TYR A 323 6.61 8.97 -6.62
C TYR A 323 6.78 8.98 -8.15
N THR A 324 7.91 8.48 -8.59
CA THR A 324 8.24 8.30 -10.01
C THR A 324 7.54 7.09 -10.56
N ILE A 325 7.40 7.07 -11.89
CA ILE A 325 6.87 5.91 -12.59
C ILE A 325 7.76 4.67 -12.46
N GLY A 326 9.07 4.84 -12.32
CA GLY A 326 10.00 3.72 -12.11
C GLY A 326 9.83 3.07 -10.73
N GLU A 327 9.58 3.87 -9.69
CA GLU A 327 9.20 3.31 -8.38
C GLU A 327 7.84 2.61 -8.46
N TYR A 328 6.87 3.20 -9.17
CA TYR A 328 5.57 2.56 -9.36
C TYR A 328 5.67 1.22 -10.12
N ARG A 329 6.54 1.12 -11.13
CA ARG A 329 6.81 -0.13 -11.84
C ARG A 329 7.28 -1.23 -10.88
N LYS A 330 8.19 -0.91 -9.94
CA LYS A 330 8.64 -1.87 -8.93
C LYS A 330 7.50 -2.36 -8.04
N LEU A 331 6.60 -1.45 -7.63
CA LEU A 331 5.43 -1.81 -6.83
C LEU A 331 4.44 -2.67 -7.62
N TRP A 332 4.23 -2.32 -8.89
CA TRP A 332 3.39 -3.09 -9.81
C TRP A 332 3.85 -4.53 -9.90
N ASP A 333 5.13 -4.76 -10.23
CA ASP A 333 5.69 -6.10 -10.37
C ASP A 333 5.58 -6.89 -9.06
N ALA A 334 5.99 -6.30 -7.93
CA ALA A 334 5.98 -6.98 -6.64
C ALA A 334 4.55 -7.27 -6.12
N SER A 335 3.58 -6.41 -6.45
CA SER A 335 2.18 -6.61 -6.08
C SER A 335 1.55 -7.77 -6.87
N TRP A 336 1.83 -7.84 -8.17
CA TRP A 336 1.34 -8.93 -9.03
C TRP A 336 1.98 -10.27 -8.69
N GLU A 337 3.28 -10.29 -8.35
CA GLU A 337 3.95 -11.50 -7.87
C GLU A 337 3.29 -12.05 -6.59
N LEU A 338 3.05 -11.20 -5.59
CA LEU A 338 2.37 -11.60 -4.36
C LEU A 338 0.93 -12.05 -4.63
N HIS A 339 0.21 -11.30 -5.48
CA HIS A 339 -1.17 -11.60 -5.86
C HIS A 339 -1.28 -12.99 -6.53
N ASP A 340 -0.44 -13.28 -7.52
CA ASP A 340 -0.42 -14.59 -8.21
C ASP A 340 -0.11 -15.72 -7.24
N ARG A 341 0.93 -15.55 -6.41
CA ARG A 341 1.32 -16.55 -5.40
C ARG A 341 0.19 -16.86 -4.42
N LEU A 342 -0.44 -15.83 -3.85
CA LEU A 342 -1.53 -16.03 -2.89
C LEU A 342 -2.75 -16.65 -3.54
N ASN A 343 -3.09 -16.28 -4.77
CA ASN A 343 -4.23 -16.87 -5.47
C ASN A 343 -3.97 -18.33 -5.89
N ARG A 344 -2.74 -18.72 -6.26
CA ARG A 344 -2.37 -20.15 -6.40
C ARG A 344 -2.54 -20.93 -5.10
N ALA A 345 -2.20 -20.33 -3.96
CA ALA A 345 -2.43 -20.95 -2.66
C ALA A 345 -3.94 -21.07 -2.34
N VAL A 346 -4.75 -20.07 -2.71
CA VAL A 346 -6.22 -20.13 -2.58
C VAL A 346 -6.78 -21.30 -3.41
N GLU A 347 -6.31 -21.47 -4.65
CA GLU A 347 -6.70 -22.58 -5.52
C GLU A 347 -6.28 -23.95 -4.95
N ALA A 348 -5.09 -24.03 -4.34
CA ALA A 348 -4.57 -25.27 -3.75
C ALA A 348 -5.26 -25.68 -2.43
N GLU A 349 -5.67 -24.73 -1.58
CA GLU A 349 -6.41 -25.02 -0.34
C GLU A 349 -7.85 -25.51 -0.60
N SER A 350 -8.38 -25.26 -1.79
CA SER A 350 -9.83 -25.26 -2.05
C SER A 350 -10.33 -26.54 -2.73
N LYS A 351 -11.13 -27.34 -2.02
CA LYS A 351 -12.14 -28.25 -2.61
C LYS A 351 -13.49 -27.55 -2.89
N SER A 352 -13.63 -26.27 -2.52
CA SER A 352 -14.85 -25.43 -2.57
C SER A 352 -14.47 -23.99 -2.95
N PRO A 353 -15.33 -23.19 -3.61
CA PRO A 353 -14.96 -21.82 -4.03
C PRO A 353 -14.59 -20.92 -2.83
N SER A 354 -13.30 -20.58 -2.71
CA SER A 354 -12.80 -19.54 -1.82
C SER A 354 -12.70 -18.22 -2.58
N THR A 355 -12.94 -17.10 -1.88
CA THR A 355 -12.78 -15.75 -2.44
C THR A 355 -11.32 -15.51 -2.85
N PRO A 356 -11.05 -15.05 -4.08
CA PRO A 356 -9.71 -14.70 -4.53
C PRO A 356 -9.19 -13.47 -3.77
N ILE A 357 -7.87 -13.37 -3.64
CA ILE A 357 -7.20 -12.22 -3.02
C ILE A 357 -7.11 -11.10 -4.05
N SER A 358 -7.61 -9.91 -3.70
CA SER A 358 -7.54 -8.72 -4.55
C SER A 358 -6.32 -7.84 -4.22
N HIS A 359 -6.00 -6.91 -5.12
CA HIS A 359 -4.99 -5.87 -4.84
C HIS A 359 -5.41 -4.90 -3.72
N THR A 360 -6.72 -4.74 -3.51
CA THR A 360 -7.25 -4.01 -2.35
C THR A 360 -6.93 -4.73 -1.05
N ASP A 361 -6.96 -6.07 -1.04
CA ASP A 361 -6.61 -6.85 0.15
C ASP A 361 -5.10 -6.77 0.46
N ILE A 362 -4.26 -6.78 -0.58
CA ILE A 362 -2.81 -6.56 -0.44
C ILE A 362 -2.55 -5.18 0.16
N GLU A 363 -3.25 -4.15 -0.31
CA GLU A 363 -3.12 -2.80 0.23
C GLU A 363 -3.51 -2.71 1.71
N LYS A 364 -4.70 -3.23 2.06
CA LYS A 364 -5.17 -3.28 3.44
C LYS A 364 -4.19 -4.01 4.36
N THR A 365 -3.63 -5.12 3.87
CA THR A 365 -2.61 -5.89 4.59
C THR A 365 -1.32 -5.08 4.80
N GLY A 366 -0.85 -4.36 3.77
CA GLY A 366 0.28 -3.45 3.90
C GLY A 366 0.06 -2.36 4.95
N TYR A 367 -1.15 -1.78 4.99
CA TYR A 367 -1.53 -0.80 6.00
C TYR A 367 -1.54 -1.39 7.43
N VAL A 368 -2.05 -2.62 7.58
CA VAL A 368 -2.02 -3.36 8.85
C VAL A 368 -0.59 -3.62 9.29
N LEU A 369 0.27 -4.12 8.42
CA LEU A 369 1.68 -4.37 8.73
C LEU A 369 2.40 -3.09 9.15
N ARG A 370 2.12 -1.98 8.46
CA ARG A 370 2.65 -0.68 8.85
C ARG A 370 2.21 -0.30 10.25
N ASN A 371 1.00 -0.65 10.67
CA ASN A 371 0.41 -0.26 11.95
C ASN A 371 0.15 -1.46 12.85
N ILE A 372 1.00 -2.49 12.79
CA ILE A 372 0.78 -3.78 13.47
C ILE A 372 0.61 -3.61 14.98
N ALA A 373 1.21 -2.57 15.54
CA ALA A 373 1.15 -2.26 16.95
C ALA A 373 -0.24 -1.82 17.44
N LEU A 374 -1.09 -1.36 16.53
CA LEU A 374 -2.44 -0.87 16.79
C LEU A 374 -3.52 -1.78 16.19
N SER A 375 -3.13 -2.88 15.55
CA SER A 375 -4.04 -3.71 14.77
C SER A 375 -4.75 -4.77 15.61
N GLY A 376 -4.28 -5.02 16.83
CA GLY A 376 -4.72 -6.16 17.64
C GLY A 376 -4.23 -7.51 17.12
N TYR A 377 -3.33 -7.56 16.13
CA TYR A 377 -2.88 -8.82 15.51
C TYR A 377 -2.29 -9.82 16.51
N PHE A 378 -1.56 -9.31 17.52
CA PHE A 378 -0.95 -10.11 18.58
C PHE A 378 -1.82 -10.26 19.83
N GLU A 379 -3.03 -9.67 19.86
CA GLU A 379 -3.95 -9.89 20.98
C GLU A 379 -4.33 -11.38 21.05
N GLY A 380 -4.21 -11.96 22.24
CA GLY A 380 -4.36 -13.40 22.46
C GLY A 380 -3.11 -14.25 22.17
N GLN A 381 -2.02 -13.68 21.65
CA GLN A 381 -0.75 -14.40 21.38
C GLN A 381 0.28 -14.24 22.51
N GLY A 382 -0.05 -14.63 23.75
CA GLY A 382 0.90 -14.70 24.89
C GLY A 382 1.63 -13.39 25.29
N PRO A 383 2.35 -13.37 26.43
CA PRO A 383 2.93 -12.14 26.98
C PRO A 383 4.09 -11.55 26.16
N LYS A 384 4.86 -12.39 25.46
CA LYS A 384 6.08 -11.99 24.74
C LYS A 384 5.80 -11.08 23.53
N ASN A 385 4.68 -11.27 22.83
CA ASN A 385 4.35 -10.48 21.63
C ASN A 385 3.71 -9.11 21.94
N ALA A 386 3.09 -8.96 23.12
CA ALA A 386 2.52 -7.70 23.59
C ALA A 386 3.60 -6.66 23.96
N ALA A 387 4.72 -7.08 24.57
CA ALA A 387 5.83 -6.19 24.92
C ALA A 387 6.56 -5.62 23.68
N ARG A 388 6.71 -6.42 22.61
CA ARG A 388 7.38 -6.06 21.34
C ARG A 388 6.64 -4.95 20.60
N THR A 389 5.31 -4.98 20.66
CA THR A 389 4.40 -3.97 20.12
C THR A 389 4.62 -2.59 20.75
N ALA A 390 4.90 -2.53 22.05
CA ALA A 390 5.12 -1.27 22.78
C ALA A 390 6.46 -0.59 22.45
N THR A 391 7.54 -1.36 22.27
CA THR A 391 8.89 -0.81 22.01
C THR A 391 9.00 -0.14 20.64
N ARG A 392 8.48 -0.77 19.58
CA ARG A 392 8.50 -0.22 18.22
C ARG A 392 7.57 0.99 18.08
N GLN A 393 6.47 1.00 18.84
CA GLN A 393 5.55 2.14 18.91
C GLN A 393 6.22 3.38 19.51
N LYS A 394 7.02 3.21 20.58
CA LYS A 394 7.76 4.29 21.25
C LYS A 394 8.75 4.99 20.31
N VAL A 395 9.54 4.22 19.57
CA VAL A 395 10.52 4.74 18.57
C VAL A 395 9.82 5.54 17.46
N ARG A 396 8.59 5.17 17.11
CA ARG A 396 7.86 5.79 16.01
C ARG A 396 7.09 7.04 16.43
N ASP A 397 6.54 7.07 17.64
CA ASP A 397 5.97 8.29 18.22
C ASP A 397 7.03 9.39 18.26
N GLU A 398 8.24 9.04 18.72
CA GLU A 398 9.42 9.91 18.69
C GLU A 398 9.74 10.47 17.29
N ALA A 399 9.45 9.71 16.24
CA ALA A 399 9.73 10.08 14.85
C ALA A 399 8.64 11.00 14.26
N ALA A 400 7.35 10.69 14.47
CA ALA A 400 6.21 11.52 14.01
C ALA A 400 6.21 12.93 14.63
N LEU A 401 6.70 13.05 15.87
CA LEU A 401 6.82 14.34 16.58
C LEU A 401 7.89 15.26 15.99
N LYS A 402 8.96 14.69 15.42
CA LYS A 402 10.01 15.47 14.75
C LYS A 402 9.47 16.15 13.48
N VAL A 403 8.50 15.53 12.80
CA VAL A 403 7.84 16.07 11.59
C VAL A 403 6.96 17.26 11.93
N GLY A 404 6.07 17.10 12.91
CA GLY A 404 5.18 18.19 13.34
C GLY A 404 5.94 19.42 13.86
N LYS A 405 7.14 19.24 14.41
CA LYS A 405 8.05 20.33 14.77
C LYS A 405 8.68 21.00 13.54
N ALA A 406 9.17 20.24 12.57
CA ALA A 406 9.82 20.77 11.36
C ALA A 406 8.84 21.56 10.47
N GLU A 407 7.65 21.03 10.22
CA GLU A 407 6.61 21.69 9.40
C GLU A 407 6.09 22.99 10.02
N LYS A 408 6.01 23.03 11.36
CA LYS A 408 5.58 24.24 12.08
C LYS A 408 6.64 25.34 12.04
N VAL A 409 7.92 24.98 12.08
CA VAL A 409 9.03 25.93 11.90
C VAL A 409 9.02 26.50 10.48
N GLU A 410 8.77 25.67 9.47
CA GLU A 410 8.69 26.13 8.07
C GLU A 410 7.49 27.07 7.84
N ASN A 411 6.31 26.73 8.38
CA ASN A 411 5.11 27.56 8.28
C ASN A 411 5.22 28.88 9.09
N GLU A 412 5.81 28.87 10.30
CA GLU A 412 6.05 30.10 11.08
C GLU A 412 7.06 31.03 10.37
N THR A 413 8.08 30.46 9.72
CA THR A 413 9.09 31.23 8.96
C THR A 413 8.48 31.87 7.71
N ARG A 414 7.63 31.12 7.01
CA ARG A 414 6.91 31.60 5.82
C ARG A 414 5.86 32.67 6.16
N GLY A 415 5.16 32.53 7.27
CA GLY A 415 4.22 33.54 7.78
C GLY A 415 4.90 34.88 8.16
N ARG A 416 6.12 34.84 8.68
CA ARG A 416 6.93 36.06 8.92
C ARG A 416 7.41 36.74 7.65
N ASN A 417 7.81 35.97 6.64
CA ASN A 417 8.28 36.54 5.37
C ASN A 417 7.14 37.19 4.55
N VAL A 418 5.91 36.67 4.65
CA VAL A 418 4.74 37.30 4.02
C VAL A 418 4.36 38.61 4.71
N LYS A 419 4.49 38.70 6.05
CA LYS A 419 4.26 39.95 6.80
C LYS A 419 5.33 41.01 6.55
N ARG A 420 6.59 40.62 6.32
CA ARG A 420 7.69 41.55 5.99
C ARG A 420 7.64 42.12 4.57
N ARG A 421 6.90 41.50 3.64
CA ARG A 421 6.69 42.00 2.28
C ARG A 421 5.48 42.93 2.13
N LYS A 422 4.72 43.14 3.21
CA LYS A 422 3.51 44.00 3.25
C LYS A 422 3.73 45.30 4.04
N VAL A 423 4.98 45.63 4.38
CA VAL A 423 5.36 46.91 4.99
C VAL A 423 6.23 47.68 4.02
#